data_AF-A0A4Z2B509-F1
#
_entry.id   AF-A0A4Z2B509-F1
#
_cell.length_a   1.000
_cell.length_b   1.000
_cell.length_c   1.000
_cell.angle_alpha   90.00
_cell.angle_beta   90.00
_cell.angle_gamma   90.00
#
_symmetry.space_group_name_H-M   'P 1'
#
loop_
_entity.id
_entity.type
_entity.pdbx_description
1 polymer ?
#
loop_
_entity_poly.entity_id
_entity_poly.type
_entity_poly.pdbx_seq_one_letter_code
_entity_poly.pdbx_strand_id
1 'polypeptide(L)'
;MEKCVEFRNVGCSYFPQSRVDCHYTISSQHTWASNDWVGLFKMGWTSVRDYHTFVWALVPPSYEEGTEVNCCVQFQAAYLPKPSCHEYEFVYISAKGEVCSRSSSFIFCAPKPLEDLVTLEEDSHGEEGGTDMLLVVPRAELLQNRLQECLQERAELLQAHEATNRQREKDKLEYKRAREAWDRRRSEVESDISRLQRELKHSHEQIKSMERKQEEEQDLVELLTQEKSTLLEANEESRVRIRELEEDIKTLTQRTVDRETEMERMKERAKRAGAQRKEEESERSALQSKLEQTEADLRSLSKEFQGLRTSLAQRDTSVLQLQSTITTLTQKLTAAHRKEAEHEATLKEMRSLQERLNTSERASEGLKSDLSSMVAQRDHTQSELHQARLQAAQLTLQLADASLALREGRARWAQERQGLQLTAEKDHARLQKLTAEMETIEESLQEERMERVKLEVEIGREKDCNRVQLCETRRELQELKTSVRVTQKEKEQLLAEKQELMHYICQLEQKTGTVSSAKWSAAPVLFPGRPASATSDSEDENPEALQPLRPPRPLGNYSLCEQGELELLRLATPPPSPREAERSAVVINQPAPLTSPHQASAETAAHSSDSVRRTI
;
A
#
# COMPACT_ATOMS: atom_id res chain seq x y z
N MET A 1 7.46 -74.79 86.22
CA MET A 1 6.04 -75.11 86.48
C MET A 1 5.43 -75.41 85.14
N GLU A 2 4.99 -76.64 84.91
CA GLU A 2 4.22 -76.96 83.71
C GLU A 2 2.81 -76.35 83.86
N LYS A 3 2.18 -75.97 82.75
CA LYS A 3 0.86 -75.33 82.79
C LYS A 3 -0.23 -76.41 82.78
N CYS A 4 -1.07 -76.42 83.81
CA CYS A 4 -2.27 -77.26 83.88
C CYS A 4 -3.29 -76.91 82.78
N VAL A 5 -3.34 -75.64 82.37
CA VAL A 5 -4.21 -75.12 81.31
C VAL A 5 -3.44 -74.06 80.50
N GLU A 6 -3.67 -73.95 79.19
CA GLU A 6 -3.06 -72.90 78.35
C GLU A 6 -4.08 -72.24 77.42
N PHE A 7 -4.13 -70.90 77.40
CA PHE A 7 -4.94 -70.14 76.45
C PHE A 7 -4.29 -70.09 75.06
N ARG A 8 -5.10 -70.26 74.01
CA ARG A 8 -4.67 -70.26 72.59
C ARG A 8 -5.39 -69.15 71.82
N ASN A 9 -4.77 -68.66 70.74
CA ASN A 9 -5.31 -67.65 69.82
C ASN A 9 -5.82 -66.35 70.48
N VAL A 10 -5.18 -65.89 71.56
CA VAL A 10 -5.54 -64.65 72.24
C VAL A 10 -5.00 -63.45 71.45
N GLY A 11 -5.91 -62.68 70.84
CA GLY A 11 -5.58 -61.50 70.05
C GLY A 11 -5.18 -60.31 70.91
N CYS A 12 -4.38 -59.39 70.37
CA CYS A 12 -3.92 -58.19 71.08
C CYS A 12 -5.02 -57.14 71.31
N SER A 13 -6.11 -57.18 70.53
CA SER A 13 -7.34 -56.45 70.83
C SER A 13 -8.59 -57.21 70.39
N TYR A 14 -9.72 -56.85 71.01
CA TYR A 14 -11.04 -57.36 70.66
C TYR A 14 -12.05 -56.22 70.50
N PHE A 15 -13.04 -56.41 69.61
CA PHE A 15 -14.10 -55.43 69.39
C PHE A 15 -15.21 -55.60 70.44
N PRO A 16 -15.44 -54.62 71.35
CA PRO A 16 -16.30 -54.80 72.52
C PRO A 16 -17.81 -54.91 72.24
N GLN A 17 -18.24 -54.72 70.98
CA GLN A 17 -19.63 -54.94 70.56
C GLN A 17 -19.83 -56.32 69.90
N SER A 18 -18.76 -57.10 69.70
CA SER A 18 -18.81 -58.50 69.28
C SER A 18 -18.72 -59.43 70.49
N ARG A 19 -19.18 -60.68 70.36
CA ARG A 19 -18.75 -61.75 71.27
C ARG A 19 -17.23 -61.98 71.14
N VAL A 20 -16.61 -62.53 72.18
CA VAL A 20 -15.23 -63.00 72.15
C VAL A 20 -15.19 -64.48 72.48
N ASP A 21 -14.72 -65.27 71.52
CA ASP A 21 -14.55 -66.71 71.63
C ASP A 21 -13.17 -66.99 72.26
N CYS A 22 -13.16 -67.43 73.53
CA CYS A 22 -11.94 -67.67 74.31
C CYS A 22 -11.54 -69.15 74.20
N HIS A 23 -10.41 -69.42 73.57
CA HIS A 23 -9.90 -70.77 73.36
C HIS A 23 -8.81 -71.13 74.38
N TYR A 24 -8.87 -72.34 74.93
CA TYR A 24 -7.85 -72.86 75.84
C TYR A 24 -7.76 -74.38 75.74
N THR A 25 -6.69 -74.93 76.29
CA THR A 25 -6.42 -76.37 76.29
C THR A 25 -6.13 -76.81 77.71
N ILE A 26 -6.83 -77.84 78.19
CA ILE A 26 -6.58 -78.48 79.48
C ILE A 26 -5.58 -79.63 79.23
N SER A 27 -4.49 -79.69 79.99
CA SER A 27 -3.48 -80.75 79.84
C SER A 27 -3.84 -81.99 80.66
N SER A 28 -3.23 -83.12 80.33
CA SER A 28 -3.41 -84.41 81.03
C SER A 28 -3.03 -84.39 82.53
N GLN A 29 -2.41 -83.31 83.00
CA GLN A 29 -2.06 -83.08 84.42
C GLN A 29 -3.21 -82.42 85.22
N HIS A 30 -4.31 -82.02 84.57
CA HIS A 30 -5.42 -81.30 85.20
C HIS A 30 -6.76 -82.01 85.00
N THR A 31 -7.32 -82.53 86.10
CA THR A 31 -8.73 -82.98 86.14
C THR A 31 -9.64 -81.76 86.12
N TRP A 32 -10.42 -81.59 85.05
CA TRP A 32 -11.50 -80.61 85.00
C TRP A 32 -12.60 -80.94 86.02
N ALA A 33 -13.17 -79.91 86.64
CA ALA A 33 -14.37 -80.02 87.46
C ALA A 33 -15.48 -79.07 86.97
N SER A 34 -16.75 -79.42 87.20
CA SER A 34 -17.92 -78.64 86.78
C SER A 34 -17.98 -77.20 87.30
N ASN A 35 -17.16 -76.88 88.30
CA ASN A 35 -17.09 -75.59 88.97
C ASN A 35 -15.77 -74.87 88.69
N ASP A 36 -14.95 -75.38 87.75
CA ASP A 36 -13.84 -74.61 87.14
C ASP A 36 -14.43 -73.50 86.26
N TRP A 37 -13.72 -72.38 86.10
CA TRP A 37 -14.19 -71.24 85.31
C TRP A 37 -13.07 -70.41 84.69
N VAL A 38 -13.39 -69.73 83.60
CA VAL A 38 -12.53 -68.72 82.96
C VAL A 38 -13.08 -67.35 83.30
N GLY A 39 -12.29 -66.54 83.99
CA GLY A 39 -12.57 -65.13 84.23
C GLY A 39 -11.88 -64.25 83.19
N LEU A 40 -12.55 -63.18 82.79
CA LEU A 40 -11.91 -62.03 82.15
C LEU A 40 -11.56 -61.02 83.26
N PHE A 41 -10.28 -60.77 83.50
CA PHE A 41 -9.80 -59.87 84.55
C PHE A 41 -9.18 -58.62 83.95
N LYS A 42 -9.29 -57.48 84.65
CA LYS A 42 -8.54 -56.26 84.31
C LYS A 42 -7.11 -56.40 84.82
N MET A 43 -6.11 -56.05 84.02
CA MET A 43 -4.70 -56.10 84.44
C MET A 43 -4.46 -55.30 85.73
N GLY A 44 -3.66 -55.87 86.64
CA GLY A 44 -3.43 -55.32 87.99
C GLY A 44 -4.36 -55.85 89.09
N TRP A 45 -5.18 -56.87 88.80
CA TRP A 45 -5.98 -57.56 89.82
C TRP A 45 -5.14 -58.30 90.87
N THR A 46 -5.72 -58.51 92.05
CA THR A 46 -5.04 -59.05 93.25
C THR A 46 -5.74 -60.26 93.86
N SER A 47 -7.03 -60.41 93.61
CA SER A 47 -7.89 -61.48 94.13
C SER A 47 -8.67 -62.14 92.99
N VAL A 48 -8.95 -63.44 93.09
CA VAL A 48 -9.86 -64.15 92.17
C VAL A 48 -11.29 -63.61 92.18
N ARG A 49 -11.63 -62.68 93.10
CA ARG A 49 -12.91 -61.97 93.13
C ARG A 49 -12.93 -60.70 92.26
N ASP A 50 -11.79 -60.27 91.73
CA ASP A 50 -11.62 -59.03 90.96
C ASP A 50 -11.95 -59.20 89.46
N TYR A 51 -12.72 -60.24 89.10
CA TYR A 51 -13.07 -60.52 87.71
C TYR A 51 -14.04 -59.45 87.16
N HIS A 52 -13.91 -59.13 85.88
CA HIS A 52 -14.85 -58.26 85.17
C HIS A 52 -16.12 -59.01 84.76
N THR A 53 -15.93 -60.22 84.23
CA THR A 53 -16.98 -61.19 83.89
C THR A 53 -16.36 -62.59 83.89
N PHE A 54 -17.17 -63.64 83.89
CA PHE A 54 -16.70 -65.02 83.84
C PHE A 54 -17.65 -65.93 83.06
N VAL A 55 -17.11 -67.07 82.62
CA VAL A 55 -17.87 -68.18 82.04
C VAL A 55 -17.37 -69.47 82.70
N TRP A 56 -18.28 -70.39 83.05
CA TRP A 56 -17.89 -71.72 83.53
C TRP A 56 -17.05 -72.44 82.47
N ALA A 57 -16.00 -73.14 82.91
CA ALA A 57 -15.13 -73.88 82.02
C ALA A 57 -15.91 -75.09 81.49
N LEU A 58 -16.17 -75.14 80.20
CA LEU A 58 -16.88 -76.26 79.56
C LEU A 58 -15.88 -77.12 78.79
N VAL A 59 -15.87 -78.41 79.10
CA VAL A 59 -15.20 -79.43 78.27
C VAL A 59 -16.19 -79.99 77.24
N PRO A 60 -15.71 -80.45 76.06
CA PRO A 60 -16.52 -81.25 75.15
C PRO A 60 -17.11 -82.49 75.84
N PRO A 61 -18.29 -83.00 75.42
CA PRO A 61 -18.93 -84.17 76.02
C PRO A 61 -18.17 -85.50 75.78
N SER A 62 -17.03 -85.45 75.07
CA SER A 62 -16.11 -86.56 74.81
C SER A 62 -14.80 -86.45 75.62
N TYR A 63 -14.81 -85.74 76.75
CA TYR A 63 -13.64 -85.61 77.63
C TYR A 63 -13.49 -86.84 78.53
N GLU A 64 -12.29 -87.42 78.53
CA GLU A 64 -11.88 -88.48 79.46
C GLU A 64 -10.76 -87.95 80.38
N GLU A 65 -10.82 -88.31 81.67
CA GLU A 65 -9.86 -87.83 82.66
C GLU A 65 -8.43 -88.28 82.33
N GLY A 66 -7.48 -87.34 82.32
CA GLY A 66 -6.09 -87.59 81.92
C GLY A 66 -5.81 -87.39 80.41
N THR A 67 -6.77 -86.94 79.60
CA THR A 67 -6.55 -86.56 78.19
C THR A 67 -6.29 -85.05 78.01
N GLU A 68 -5.46 -84.66 77.02
CA GLU A 68 -5.36 -83.25 76.59
C GLU A 68 -6.59 -82.89 75.75
N VAL A 69 -7.31 -81.83 76.12
CA VAL A 69 -8.55 -81.43 75.44
C VAL A 69 -8.57 -79.93 75.12
N ASN A 70 -8.97 -79.61 73.89
CA ASN A 70 -9.19 -78.23 73.46
C ASN A 70 -10.62 -77.81 73.76
N CYS A 71 -10.77 -76.66 74.41
CA CYS A 71 -12.03 -76.10 74.88
C CYS A 71 -12.23 -74.67 74.32
N CYS A 72 -13.47 -74.22 74.30
CA CYS A 72 -13.85 -72.86 73.94
C CYS A 72 -14.99 -72.38 74.82
N VAL A 73 -14.89 -71.17 75.37
CA VAL A 73 -15.96 -70.50 76.11
C VAL A 73 -16.22 -69.12 75.53
N GLN A 74 -17.49 -68.73 75.42
CA GLN A 74 -17.90 -67.53 74.69
C GLN A 74 -18.27 -66.40 75.67
N PHE A 75 -17.47 -65.33 75.67
CA PHE A 75 -17.78 -64.10 76.39
C PHE A 75 -18.73 -63.24 75.54
N GLN A 76 -19.97 -63.11 76.00
CA GLN A 76 -21.01 -62.37 75.29
C GLN A 76 -20.77 -60.85 75.37
N ALA A 77 -21.01 -60.15 74.26
CA ALA A 77 -20.70 -58.72 74.10
C ALA A 77 -21.25 -57.82 75.22
N ALA A 78 -22.45 -58.13 75.72
CA ALA A 78 -23.11 -57.39 76.79
C ALA A 78 -22.35 -57.38 78.14
N TYR A 79 -21.38 -58.29 78.32
CA TYR A 79 -20.56 -58.41 79.53
C TYR A 79 -19.07 -58.08 79.28
N LEU A 80 -18.72 -57.58 78.09
CA LEU A 80 -17.36 -57.17 77.77
C LEU A 80 -17.06 -55.74 78.25
N PRO A 81 -15.79 -55.41 78.53
CA PRO A 81 -15.36 -54.05 78.80
C PRO A 81 -15.73 -53.08 77.68
N LYS A 82 -16.15 -51.86 78.05
CA LYS A 82 -16.34 -50.77 77.08
C LYS A 82 -15.00 -50.37 76.43
N PRO A 83 -15.03 -49.79 75.20
CA PRO A 83 -13.81 -49.33 74.52
C PRO A 83 -12.94 -48.47 75.44
N SER A 84 -11.71 -48.90 75.73
CA SER A 84 -10.79 -48.17 76.60
C SER A 84 -9.35 -48.64 76.42
N CYS A 85 -8.39 -47.83 76.89
CA CYS A 85 -6.97 -48.17 76.94
C CYS A 85 -6.58 -49.12 78.09
N HIS A 86 -7.55 -49.77 78.75
CA HIS A 86 -7.28 -50.75 79.79
C HIS A 86 -6.98 -52.11 79.19
N GLU A 87 -5.90 -52.72 79.64
CA GLU A 87 -5.59 -54.12 79.34
C GLU A 87 -6.37 -55.09 80.25
N TYR A 88 -6.71 -56.23 79.67
CA TYR A 88 -7.40 -57.36 80.30
C TYR A 88 -6.67 -58.66 79.95
N GLU A 89 -6.87 -59.70 80.75
CA GLU A 89 -6.37 -61.07 80.52
C GLU A 89 -7.47 -62.10 80.83
N PHE A 90 -7.41 -63.27 80.18
CA PHE A 90 -8.18 -64.44 80.57
C PHE A 90 -7.42 -65.23 81.64
N VAL A 91 -8.14 -65.76 82.63
CA VAL A 91 -7.58 -66.46 83.78
C VAL A 91 -8.41 -67.71 84.05
N TYR A 92 -7.79 -68.89 84.07
CA TYR A 92 -8.48 -70.13 84.42
C TYR A 92 -8.34 -70.38 85.92
N ILE A 93 -9.47 -70.65 86.58
CA ILE A 93 -9.56 -70.85 88.03
C ILE A 93 -10.27 -72.18 88.30
N SER A 94 -9.67 -73.02 89.14
CA SER A 94 -10.23 -74.33 89.50
C SER A 94 -11.40 -74.22 90.47
N ALA A 95 -12.15 -75.31 90.62
CA ALA A 95 -13.18 -75.49 91.64
C ALA A 95 -12.68 -75.31 93.10
N LYS A 96 -11.36 -75.30 93.33
CA LYS A 96 -10.74 -74.98 94.64
C LYS A 96 -10.51 -73.47 94.84
N GLY A 97 -10.71 -72.65 93.81
CA GLY A 97 -10.37 -71.22 93.80
C GLY A 97 -8.91 -70.93 93.45
N GLU A 98 -8.16 -71.92 92.96
CA GLU A 98 -6.74 -71.80 92.61
C GLU A 98 -6.57 -71.35 91.15
N VAL A 99 -5.62 -70.45 90.88
CA VAL A 99 -5.35 -69.93 89.53
C VAL A 99 -4.46 -70.91 88.76
N CYS A 100 -5.01 -71.58 87.76
CA CYS A 100 -4.29 -72.59 86.96
C CYS A 100 -3.52 -71.98 85.79
N SER A 101 -4.02 -70.90 85.19
CA SER A 101 -3.39 -70.25 84.04
C SER A 101 -3.86 -68.81 83.81
N ARG A 102 -3.08 -68.08 83.01
CA ARG A 102 -3.29 -66.67 82.59
C ARG A 102 -2.92 -66.53 81.12
N SER A 103 -3.59 -65.66 80.37
CA SER A 103 -3.28 -65.37 78.96
C SER A 103 -2.23 -64.26 78.79
N SER A 104 -1.88 -63.94 77.54
CA SER A 104 -1.37 -62.61 77.19
C SER A 104 -2.44 -61.54 77.47
N SER A 105 -2.02 -60.29 77.71
CA SER A 105 -2.93 -59.17 77.87
C SER A 105 -3.41 -58.60 76.53
N PHE A 106 -4.58 -57.96 76.54
CA PHE A 106 -5.24 -57.39 75.37
C PHE A 106 -6.18 -56.23 75.73
N ILE A 107 -6.50 -55.37 74.76
CA ILE A 107 -7.40 -54.22 74.96
C ILE A 107 -8.75 -54.39 74.25
N PHE A 108 -9.76 -53.66 74.71
CA PHE A 108 -11.04 -53.54 74.00
C PHE A 108 -11.11 -52.18 73.28
N CYS A 109 -11.15 -52.19 71.95
CA CYS A 109 -11.14 -50.97 71.13
C CYS A 109 -12.00 -51.11 69.87
N ALA A 110 -12.35 -49.96 69.27
CA ALA A 110 -13.03 -49.90 67.97
C ALA A 110 -12.01 -49.68 66.84
N PRO A 111 -12.25 -50.22 65.62
CA PRO A 111 -11.45 -49.87 64.46
C PRO A 111 -11.62 -48.38 64.10
N LYS A 112 -10.63 -47.81 63.40
CA LYS A 112 -10.68 -46.43 62.92
C LYS A 112 -11.42 -46.35 61.57
N PRO A 113 -12.13 -45.24 61.26
CA PRO A 113 -12.68 -44.99 59.94
C PRO A 113 -11.62 -44.91 58.83
N LEU A 114 -12.06 -45.08 57.58
CA LEU A 114 -11.20 -45.22 56.40
C LEU A 114 -11.14 -43.94 55.53
N GLU A 115 -11.33 -42.77 56.15
CA GLU A 115 -11.73 -41.50 55.51
C GLU A 115 -10.67 -40.81 54.61
N ASP A 116 -9.41 -41.24 54.64
CA ASP A 116 -8.30 -40.65 53.85
C ASP A 116 -8.15 -41.23 52.42
N LEU A 117 -8.93 -42.26 52.08
CA LEU A 117 -8.74 -43.05 50.85
C LEU A 117 -9.79 -42.72 49.77
N VAL A 118 -9.33 -42.59 48.52
CA VAL A 118 -10.17 -42.30 47.35
C VAL A 118 -10.01 -43.44 46.34
N THR A 119 -11.11 -44.08 45.98
CA THR A 119 -11.17 -45.02 44.84
C THR A 119 -11.18 -44.23 43.53
N LEU A 120 -10.20 -44.49 42.67
CA LEU A 120 -10.22 -44.11 41.27
C LEU A 120 -10.59 -45.34 40.43
N GLU A 121 -11.45 -45.16 39.44
CA GLU A 121 -11.69 -46.15 38.40
C GLU A 121 -10.51 -46.10 37.43
N GLU A 122 -9.71 -47.18 37.38
CA GLU A 122 -8.58 -47.28 36.47
C GLU A 122 -9.10 -47.71 35.09
N ASP A 123 -9.37 -46.71 34.23
CA ASP A 123 -9.85 -46.86 32.84
C ASP A 123 -8.91 -47.76 32.02
N SER A 124 -9.13 -49.07 32.16
CA SER A 124 -8.29 -50.12 31.62
C SER A 124 -8.58 -50.22 30.13
N HIS A 125 -7.76 -49.57 29.31
CA HIS A 125 -7.94 -49.44 27.86
C HIS A 125 -7.93 -50.80 27.11
N GLY A 126 -9.07 -51.48 27.14
CA GLY A 126 -9.48 -52.53 26.23
C GLY A 126 -8.92 -53.93 26.53
N GLU A 127 -9.63 -54.71 27.34
CA GLU A 127 -9.99 -56.09 26.98
C GLU A 127 -11.23 -56.56 27.77
N GLU A 128 -12.00 -57.50 27.22
CA GLU A 128 -13.31 -57.91 27.77
C GLU A 128 -13.17 -58.80 29.02
N GLY A 129 -13.85 -58.44 30.11
CA GLY A 129 -14.08 -59.37 31.24
C GLY A 129 -13.04 -59.35 32.38
N GLY A 130 -12.37 -58.23 32.61
CA GLY A 130 -11.65 -57.96 33.88
C GLY A 130 -12.55 -57.28 34.91
N THR A 131 -12.38 -57.59 36.20
CA THR A 131 -13.07 -56.89 37.30
C THR A 131 -12.59 -55.44 37.39
N ASP A 132 -13.49 -54.46 37.50
CA ASP A 132 -13.13 -53.06 37.76
C ASP A 132 -12.30 -52.94 39.05
N MET A 133 -10.99 -52.76 38.89
CA MET A 133 -10.05 -52.76 40.00
C MET A 133 -9.88 -51.33 40.51
N LEU A 134 -10.83 -50.91 41.36
CA LEU A 134 -10.83 -49.59 42.00
C LEU A 134 -9.48 -49.30 42.69
N LEU A 135 -8.69 -48.42 42.11
CA LEU A 135 -7.37 -48.05 42.62
C LEU A 135 -7.53 -47.11 43.81
N VAL A 136 -7.27 -47.62 45.01
CA VAL A 136 -7.43 -46.89 46.26
C VAL A 136 -6.20 -46.01 46.53
N VAL A 137 -6.25 -44.75 46.10
CA VAL A 137 -5.16 -43.77 46.26
C VAL A 137 -5.42 -42.89 47.50
N PRO A 138 -4.41 -42.58 48.32
CA PRO A 138 -4.53 -41.57 49.38
C PRO A 138 -4.91 -40.20 48.80
N ARG A 139 -5.94 -39.55 49.35
CA ARG A 139 -6.49 -38.28 48.83
C ARG A 139 -5.43 -37.18 48.66
N ALA A 140 -4.42 -37.16 49.53
CA ALA A 140 -3.32 -36.21 49.50
C ALA A 140 -2.44 -36.34 48.23
N GLU A 141 -2.19 -37.55 47.76
CA GLU A 141 -1.31 -37.82 46.61
C GLU A 141 -1.97 -37.38 45.30
N LEU A 142 -3.25 -37.68 45.13
CA LEU A 142 -4.04 -37.21 43.98
C LEU A 142 -4.09 -35.68 43.90
N LEU A 143 -4.32 -35.00 45.03
CA LEU A 143 -4.34 -33.54 45.10
C LEU A 143 -2.94 -32.92 44.86
N GLN A 144 -1.87 -33.59 45.30
CA GLN A 144 -0.49 -33.18 45.03
C GLN A 144 -0.15 -33.30 43.55
N ASN A 145 -0.52 -34.40 42.89
CA ASN A 145 -0.33 -34.59 41.45
C ASN A 145 -1.08 -33.51 40.66
N ARG A 146 -2.36 -33.30 40.95
CA ARG A 146 -3.17 -32.29 40.25
C ARG A 146 -2.68 -30.86 40.48
N LEU A 147 -2.11 -30.55 41.65
CA LEU A 147 -1.43 -29.27 41.90
C LEU A 147 -0.15 -29.14 41.05
N GLN A 148 0.62 -30.22 40.89
CA GLN A 148 1.84 -30.22 40.09
C GLN A 148 1.54 -30.05 38.59
N GLU A 149 0.50 -30.71 38.08
CA GLU A 149 -0.03 -30.51 36.72
C GLU A 149 -0.38 -29.03 36.46
N CYS A 150 -1.21 -28.42 37.31
CA CYS A 150 -1.58 -27.00 37.14
C CYS A 150 -0.38 -26.03 37.26
N LEU A 151 0.70 -26.42 37.94
CA LEU A 151 1.95 -25.65 37.97
C LEU A 151 2.79 -25.83 36.69
N GLN A 152 2.76 -27.01 36.07
CA GLN A 152 3.38 -27.29 34.78
C GLN A 152 2.63 -26.58 33.64
N GLU A 153 1.31 -26.73 33.55
CA GLU A 153 0.44 -26.01 32.60
C GLU A 153 0.70 -24.49 32.65
N ARG A 154 0.77 -23.93 33.87
CA ARG A 154 1.07 -22.50 34.08
C ARG A 154 2.46 -22.11 33.58
N ALA A 155 3.48 -22.96 33.76
CA ALA A 155 4.83 -22.69 33.28
C ALA A 155 4.90 -22.72 31.74
N GLU A 156 4.24 -23.69 31.11
CA GLU A 156 4.15 -23.82 29.65
C GLU A 156 3.38 -22.64 29.02
N LEU A 157 2.23 -22.25 29.60
CA LEU A 157 1.46 -21.09 29.16
C LEU A 157 2.27 -19.78 29.28
N LEU A 158 3.06 -19.61 30.34
CA LEU A 158 3.97 -18.47 30.48
C LEU A 158 5.07 -18.50 29.40
N GLN A 159 5.70 -19.66 29.17
CA GLN A 159 6.72 -19.81 28.14
C GLN A 159 6.17 -19.55 26.72
N ALA A 160 4.97 -20.02 26.41
CA ALA A 160 4.28 -19.78 25.15
C ALA A 160 3.89 -18.30 24.97
N HIS A 161 3.41 -17.64 26.02
CA HIS A 161 3.14 -16.20 26.03
C HIS A 161 4.41 -15.37 25.83
N GLU A 162 5.51 -15.71 26.50
CA GLU A 162 6.80 -15.04 26.25
C GLU A 162 7.32 -15.29 24.83
N ALA A 163 7.21 -16.52 24.30
CA ALA A 163 7.63 -16.84 22.93
C ALA A 163 6.83 -16.04 21.89
N THR A 164 5.51 -15.92 22.09
CA THR A 164 4.61 -15.11 21.26
C THR A 164 4.99 -13.63 21.29
N ASN A 165 5.29 -13.08 22.47
CA ASN A 165 5.76 -11.69 22.59
C ASN A 165 7.14 -11.49 21.97
N ARG A 166 8.08 -12.43 22.15
CA ARG A 166 9.40 -12.40 21.49
C ARG A 166 9.26 -12.43 19.96
N GLN A 167 8.30 -13.16 19.41
CA GLN A 167 8.04 -13.14 17.97
C GLN A 167 7.43 -11.80 17.55
N ARG A 168 6.41 -11.29 18.26
CA ARG A 168 5.78 -9.99 17.98
C ARG A 168 6.78 -8.83 17.98
N GLU A 169 7.82 -8.85 18.82
CA GLU A 169 8.90 -7.85 18.78
C GLU A 169 9.88 -8.03 17.61
N LYS A 170 10.14 -9.26 17.13
CA LYS A 170 10.85 -9.48 15.87
C LYS A 170 10.03 -8.93 14.70
N ASP A 171 8.75 -9.27 14.62
CA ASP A 171 7.85 -8.84 13.55
C ASP A 171 7.77 -7.30 13.48
N LYS A 172 7.69 -6.62 14.63
CA LYS A 172 7.79 -5.15 14.74
C LYS A 172 9.14 -4.61 14.25
N LEU A 173 10.25 -5.28 14.55
CA LEU A 173 11.59 -4.86 14.14
C LEU A 173 11.83 -5.09 12.64
N GLU A 174 11.32 -6.20 12.09
CA GLU A 174 11.36 -6.51 10.66
C GLU A 174 10.45 -5.57 9.86
N TYR A 175 9.26 -5.25 10.37
CA TYR A 175 8.40 -4.20 9.81
C TYR A 175 9.10 -2.82 9.79
N LYS A 176 9.78 -2.42 10.88
CA LYS A 176 10.58 -1.18 10.91
C LYS A 176 11.71 -1.19 9.88
N ARG A 177 12.50 -2.26 9.82
CA ARG A 177 13.59 -2.43 8.82
C ARG A 177 13.06 -2.40 7.38
N ALA A 178 11.95 -3.07 7.12
CA ALA A 178 11.28 -3.05 5.82
C ALA A 178 10.78 -1.65 5.46
N ARG A 179 10.19 -0.93 6.42
CA ARG A 179 9.76 0.46 6.25
C ARG A 179 10.94 1.39 5.95
N GLU A 180 12.03 1.28 6.70
CA GLU A 180 13.28 2.02 6.46
C GLU A 180 13.93 1.68 5.11
N ALA A 181 13.79 0.44 4.62
CA ALA A 181 14.24 0.05 3.28
C ALA A 181 13.34 0.65 2.19
N TRP A 182 12.01 0.61 2.36
CA TRP A 182 11.04 1.23 1.45
C TRP A 182 11.18 2.75 1.37
N ASP A 183 11.37 3.43 2.50
CA ASP A 183 11.54 4.89 2.54
C ASP A 183 12.89 5.33 1.95
N ARG A 184 13.98 4.55 2.17
CA ARG A 184 15.24 4.73 1.43
C ARG A 184 15.05 4.54 -0.07
N ARG A 185 14.41 3.46 -0.50
CA ARG A 185 14.19 3.18 -1.93
C ARG A 185 13.29 4.23 -2.60
N ARG A 186 12.33 4.81 -1.87
CA ARG A 186 11.57 5.97 -2.37
C ARG A 186 12.47 7.18 -2.56
N SER A 187 13.30 7.51 -1.57
CA SER A 187 14.23 8.65 -1.64
C SER A 187 15.28 8.50 -2.77
N GLU A 188 15.76 7.29 -3.03
CA GLU A 188 16.59 6.97 -4.20
C GLU A 188 15.86 7.30 -5.52
N VAL A 189 14.60 6.87 -5.67
CA VAL A 189 13.79 7.12 -6.87
C VAL A 189 13.42 8.61 -7.00
N GLU A 190 13.11 9.29 -5.90
CA GLU A 190 12.87 10.75 -5.87
C GLU A 190 14.13 11.54 -6.28
N SER A 191 15.32 11.08 -5.87
CA SER A 191 16.62 11.64 -6.27
C SER A 191 16.93 11.37 -7.75
N ASP A 192 16.64 10.17 -8.25
CA ASP A 192 16.77 9.83 -9.68
C ASP A 192 15.83 10.66 -10.55
N ILE A 193 14.55 10.81 -10.18
CA ILE A 193 13.59 11.71 -10.85
C ILE A 193 14.12 13.15 -10.83
N SER A 194 14.61 13.62 -9.68
CA SER A 194 15.20 14.95 -9.52
C SER A 194 16.51 15.13 -10.31
N ARG A 195 17.20 14.05 -10.70
CA ARG A 195 18.35 14.07 -11.62
C ARG A 195 17.88 14.14 -13.07
N LEU A 196 16.96 13.28 -13.46
CA LEU A 196 16.41 13.20 -14.81
C LEU A 196 15.69 14.51 -15.21
N GLN A 197 14.97 15.14 -14.29
CA GLN A 197 14.36 16.47 -14.51
C GLN A 197 15.41 17.57 -14.76
N ARG A 198 16.63 17.44 -14.23
CA ARG A 198 17.74 18.38 -14.49
C ARG A 198 18.43 18.07 -15.82
N GLU A 199 18.67 16.80 -16.11
CA GLU A 199 19.22 16.33 -17.39
C GLU A 199 18.29 16.73 -18.55
N LEU A 200 16.97 16.55 -18.40
CA LEU A 200 15.96 16.94 -19.37
C LEU A 200 15.88 18.46 -19.56
N LYS A 201 15.97 19.27 -18.49
CA LYS A 201 16.05 20.73 -18.61
C LYS A 201 17.31 21.16 -19.34
N HIS A 202 18.46 20.56 -18.99
CA HIS A 202 19.73 20.88 -19.63
C HIS A 202 19.73 20.51 -21.13
N SER A 203 19.13 19.37 -21.52
CA SER A 203 19.00 19.02 -22.94
C SER A 203 18.04 19.96 -23.68
N HIS A 204 16.95 20.43 -23.06
CA HIS A 204 16.10 21.47 -23.65
C HIS A 204 16.82 22.82 -23.80
N GLU A 205 17.67 23.20 -22.84
CA GLU A 205 18.52 24.40 -22.92
C GLU A 205 19.59 24.27 -24.02
N GLN A 206 20.17 23.08 -24.19
CA GLN A 206 21.09 22.78 -25.30
C GLN A 206 20.37 22.85 -26.65
N ILE A 207 19.20 22.23 -26.79
CA ILE A 207 18.38 22.30 -28.02
C ILE A 207 18.07 23.76 -28.36
N LYS A 208 17.56 24.55 -27.40
CA LYS A 208 17.32 25.99 -27.57
C LYS A 208 18.58 26.82 -27.85
N SER A 209 19.77 26.28 -27.60
CA SER A 209 21.05 26.92 -27.93
C SER A 209 21.51 26.56 -29.35
N MET A 210 21.19 25.34 -29.82
CA MET A 210 21.42 24.93 -31.20
C MET A 210 20.38 25.53 -32.16
N GLU A 211 19.11 25.64 -31.75
CA GLU A 211 18.04 26.31 -32.52
C GLU A 211 18.43 27.76 -32.84
N ARG A 212 18.86 28.55 -31.84
CA ARG A 212 19.34 29.93 -32.06
C ARG A 212 20.59 30.02 -32.94
N LYS A 213 21.53 29.09 -32.84
CA LYS A 213 22.68 29.04 -33.76
C LYS A 213 22.27 28.69 -35.18
N GLN A 214 21.26 27.83 -35.34
CA GLN A 214 20.72 27.48 -36.65
C GLN A 214 19.93 28.65 -37.27
N GLU A 215 19.26 29.47 -36.44
CA GLU A 215 18.64 30.74 -36.81
C GLU A 215 19.72 31.77 -37.24
N GLU A 216 20.77 31.95 -36.43
CA GLU A 216 21.96 32.77 -36.77
C GLU A 216 22.66 32.30 -38.06
N GLU A 217 22.79 30.98 -38.29
CA GLU A 217 23.33 30.40 -39.53
C GLU A 217 22.39 30.59 -40.73
N GLN A 218 21.07 30.60 -40.52
CA GLN A 218 20.08 30.87 -41.56
C GLN A 218 20.11 32.35 -41.98
N ASP A 219 20.14 33.29 -41.03
CA ASP A 219 20.32 34.72 -41.29
C ASP A 219 21.60 34.98 -42.10
N LEU A 220 22.71 34.34 -41.71
CA LEU A 220 23.99 34.43 -42.43
C LEU A 220 23.91 33.84 -43.86
N VAL A 221 23.19 32.74 -44.06
CA VAL A 221 22.96 32.18 -45.40
C VAL A 221 22.09 33.10 -46.24
N GLU A 222 21.03 33.69 -45.71
CA GLU A 222 20.20 34.66 -46.44
C GLU A 222 21.01 35.89 -46.84
N LEU A 223 21.77 36.49 -45.91
CA LEU A 223 22.67 37.62 -46.19
C LEU A 223 23.69 37.28 -47.29
N LEU A 224 24.32 36.10 -47.23
CA LEU A 224 25.27 35.64 -48.26
C LEU A 224 24.59 35.38 -49.62
N THR A 225 23.30 35.00 -49.66
CA THR A 225 22.55 34.90 -50.93
C THR A 225 22.21 36.27 -51.51
N GLN A 226 21.93 37.28 -50.68
CA GLN A 226 21.68 38.67 -51.10
C GLN A 226 22.96 39.37 -51.58
N GLU A 227 24.09 39.15 -50.90
CA GLU A 227 25.41 39.60 -51.39
C GLU A 227 25.74 38.92 -52.72
N LYS A 228 25.48 37.61 -52.84
CA LYS A 228 25.69 36.88 -54.09
C LYS A 228 24.81 37.38 -55.25
N SER A 229 23.55 37.75 -55.01
CA SER A 229 22.68 38.28 -56.08
C SER A 229 23.14 39.65 -56.54
N THR A 230 23.43 40.57 -55.62
CA THR A 230 23.94 41.91 -55.97
C THR A 230 25.31 41.87 -56.66
N LEU A 231 26.20 40.94 -56.28
CA LEU A 231 27.46 40.69 -57.01
C LEU A 231 27.24 40.09 -58.40
N LEU A 232 26.21 39.26 -58.60
CA LEU A 232 25.86 38.74 -59.93
C LEU A 232 25.27 39.83 -60.84
N GLU A 233 24.43 40.70 -60.29
CA GLU A 233 23.87 41.87 -60.98
C GLU A 233 24.98 42.84 -61.42
N ALA A 234 25.84 43.28 -60.50
CA ALA A 234 26.96 44.17 -60.80
C ALA A 234 27.98 43.54 -61.78
N ASN A 235 28.13 42.22 -61.77
CA ASN A 235 28.94 41.50 -62.76
C ASN A 235 28.26 41.51 -64.15
N GLU A 236 26.96 41.27 -64.26
CA GLU A 236 26.27 41.35 -65.56
C GLU A 236 26.22 42.79 -66.10
N GLU A 237 26.02 43.80 -65.24
CA GLU A 237 26.21 45.22 -65.61
C GLU A 237 27.61 45.46 -66.16
N SER A 238 28.65 44.94 -65.49
CA SER A 238 30.03 45.02 -65.96
C SER A 238 30.24 44.30 -67.30
N ARG A 239 29.56 43.17 -67.54
CA ARG A 239 29.59 42.44 -68.83
C ARG A 239 28.79 43.13 -69.93
N VAL A 240 27.73 43.88 -69.61
CA VAL A 240 27.07 44.80 -70.55
C VAL A 240 28.05 45.93 -70.90
N ARG A 241 28.64 46.58 -69.90
CA ARG A 241 29.60 47.67 -70.07
C ARG A 241 30.82 47.29 -70.92
N ILE A 242 31.34 46.06 -70.76
CA ILE A 242 32.41 45.53 -71.60
C ILE A 242 31.94 45.34 -73.05
N ARG A 243 30.73 44.81 -73.29
CA ARG A 243 30.17 44.68 -74.64
C ARG A 243 29.98 46.02 -75.33
N GLU A 244 29.45 47.02 -74.62
CA GLU A 244 29.32 48.41 -75.11
C GLU A 244 30.69 48.97 -75.54
N LEU A 245 31.70 48.83 -74.67
CA LEU A 245 33.06 49.30 -74.97
C LEU A 245 33.73 48.52 -76.11
N GLU A 246 33.47 47.23 -76.25
CA GLU A 246 33.92 46.46 -77.42
C GLU A 246 33.25 46.93 -78.71
N GLU A 247 31.97 47.31 -78.68
CA GLU A 247 31.26 47.86 -79.86
C GLU A 247 31.74 49.26 -80.20
N ASP A 248 31.99 50.13 -79.21
CA ASP A 248 32.67 51.41 -79.42
C ASP A 248 34.06 51.21 -80.04
N ILE A 249 34.86 50.26 -79.55
CA ILE A 249 36.15 49.91 -80.16
C ILE A 249 35.96 49.43 -81.60
N LYS A 250 35.02 48.52 -81.88
CA LYS A 250 34.72 48.04 -83.25
C LYS A 250 34.34 49.20 -84.18
N THR A 251 33.49 50.14 -83.75
CA THR A 251 33.11 51.31 -84.58
C THR A 251 34.25 52.31 -84.74
N LEU A 252 35.09 52.52 -83.73
CA LEU A 252 36.27 53.39 -83.81
C LEU A 252 37.35 52.80 -84.73
N THR A 253 37.58 51.47 -84.67
CA THR A 253 38.44 50.76 -85.63
C THR A 253 37.89 50.89 -87.04
N GLN A 254 36.59 50.64 -87.26
CA GLN A 254 35.97 50.81 -88.59
C GLN A 254 36.13 52.26 -89.10
N ARG A 255 35.81 53.27 -88.30
CA ARG A 255 36.01 54.70 -88.64
C ARG A 255 37.47 55.05 -88.94
N THR A 256 38.43 54.31 -88.37
CA THR A 256 39.87 54.50 -88.62
C THR A 256 40.25 53.87 -89.96
N VAL A 257 39.77 52.66 -90.25
CA VAL A 257 39.93 52.00 -91.57
C VAL A 257 39.24 52.81 -92.68
N ASP A 258 38.03 53.33 -92.43
CA ASP A 258 37.31 54.18 -93.38
C ASP A 258 38.15 55.42 -93.72
N ARG A 259 38.65 56.13 -92.70
CA ARG A 259 39.58 57.27 -92.87
C ARG A 259 40.87 56.88 -93.58
N GLU A 260 41.45 55.72 -93.30
CA GLU A 260 42.67 55.25 -93.99
C GLU A 260 42.39 54.97 -95.47
N THR A 261 41.27 54.33 -95.80
CA THR A 261 40.86 54.13 -97.21
C THR A 261 40.50 55.45 -97.89
N GLU A 262 39.94 56.44 -97.19
CA GLU A 262 39.78 57.79 -97.73
C GLU A 262 41.11 58.49 -97.96
N MET A 263 42.07 58.35 -97.04
CA MET A 263 43.42 58.87 -97.20
C MET A 263 44.15 58.21 -98.38
N GLU A 264 43.98 56.91 -98.64
CA GLU A 264 44.49 56.28 -99.86
C GLU A 264 43.77 56.77 -101.12
N ARG A 265 42.44 56.89 -101.12
CA ARG A 265 41.69 57.52 -102.24
C ARG A 265 42.17 58.95 -102.49
N MET A 266 42.55 59.70 -101.46
CA MET A 266 43.10 61.05 -101.56
C MET A 266 44.57 61.05 -102.02
N LYS A 267 45.41 60.11 -101.57
CA LYS A 267 46.77 59.90 -102.11
C LYS A 267 46.73 59.52 -103.59
N GLU A 268 45.78 58.70 -104.01
CA GLU A 268 45.57 58.42 -105.44
C GLU A 268 45.12 59.65 -106.23
N ARG A 269 44.15 60.43 -105.72
CA ARG A 269 43.75 61.70 -106.35
C ARG A 269 44.92 62.67 -106.44
N ALA A 270 45.76 62.74 -105.41
CA ALA A 270 47.00 63.54 -105.41
C ALA A 270 48.05 63.01 -106.40
N LYS A 271 48.19 61.69 -106.58
CA LYS A 271 49.02 61.09 -107.64
C LYS A 271 48.49 61.44 -109.04
N ARG A 272 47.17 61.37 -109.27
CA ARG A 272 46.52 61.75 -110.54
C ARG A 272 46.70 63.24 -110.83
N ALA A 273 46.41 64.12 -109.88
CA ALA A 273 46.64 65.56 -110.00
C ALA A 273 48.13 65.92 -110.14
N GLY A 274 49.03 65.16 -109.51
CA GLY A 274 50.49 65.30 -109.68
C GLY A 274 51.00 64.82 -111.04
N ALA A 275 50.31 63.87 -111.69
CA ALA A 275 50.56 63.51 -113.07
C ALA A 275 50.04 64.60 -114.03
N GLN A 276 48.81 65.07 -113.84
CA GLN A 276 48.24 66.19 -114.62
C GLN A 276 49.09 67.47 -114.50
N ARG A 277 49.62 67.80 -113.31
CA ARG A 277 50.55 68.94 -113.19
C ARG A 277 51.85 68.76 -113.97
N LYS A 278 52.37 67.54 -114.10
CA LYS A 278 53.55 67.26 -114.95
C LYS A 278 53.21 67.34 -116.43
N GLU A 279 51.98 66.97 -116.81
CA GLU A 279 51.43 67.15 -118.14
C GLU A 279 51.31 68.65 -118.45
N GLU A 280 50.59 69.43 -117.63
CA GLU A 280 50.49 70.90 -117.71
C GLU A 280 51.86 71.62 -117.71
N GLU A 281 52.83 71.13 -116.95
CA GLU A 281 54.19 71.68 -116.89
C GLU A 281 55.00 71.35 -118.15
N SER A 282 54.79 70.16 -118.75
CA SER A 282 55.34 69.81 -120.06
C SER A 282 54.66 70.57 -121.21
N GLU A 283 53.35 70.85 -121.11
CA GLU A 283 52.62 71.71 -122.05
C GLU A 283 53.07 73.16 -121.93
N ARG A 284 53.30 73.68 -120.72
CA ARG A 284 53.91 75.00 -120.51
C ARG A 284 55.30 75.08 -121.08
N SER A 285 56.14 74.06 -120.90
CA SER A 285 57.45 73.97 -121.55
C SER A 285 57.34 74.01 -123.08
N ALA A 286 56.41 73.24 -123.66
CA ALA A 286 56.16 73.21 -125.10
C ALA A 286 55.55 74.52 -125.65
N LEU A 287 54.74 75.24 -124.87
CA LEU A 287 54.17 76.54 -125.22
C LEU A 287 55.20 77.67 -125.08
N GLN A 288 56.09 77.60 -124.09
CA GLN A 288 57.16 78.59 -123.89
C GLN A 288 58.20 78.49 -125.01
N SER A 289 58.60 77.28 -125.40
CA SER A 289 59.46 77.07 -126.58
C SER A 289 58.81 77.58 -127.88
N LYS A 290 57.49 77.42 -128.04
CA LYS A 290 56.73 78.00 -129.18
C LYS A 290 56.67 79.52 -129.12
N LEU A 291 56.54 80.12 -127.94
CA LEU A 291 56.55 81.57 -127.75
C LEU A 291 57.90 82.14 -128.20
N GLU A 292 59.00 81.61 -127.69
CA GLU A 292 60.38 82.02 -128.03
C GLU A 292 60.65 81.91 -129.54
N GLN A 293 60.14 80.87 -130.21
CA GLN A 293 60.19 80.75 -131.67
C GLN A 293 59.39 81.86 -132.37
N THR A 294 58.13 82.11 -131.98
CA THR A 294 57.31 83.17 -132.61
C THR A 294 57.84 84.59 -132.38
N GLU A 295 58.51 84.85 -131.25
CA GLU A 295 59.16 86.14 -131.02
C GLU A 295 60.46 86.33 -131.83
N ALA A 296 61.10 85.25 -132.29
CA ALA A 296 62.25 85.37 -133.20
C ALA A 296 61.79 85.88 -134.58
N ASP A 297 60.73 85.30 -135.12
CA ASP A 297 60.19 85.64 -136.45
C ASP A 297 59.57 87.04 -136.46
N LEU A 298 58.85 87.44 -135.40
CA LEU A 298 58.31 88.80 -135.24
C LEU A 298 59.37 89.90 -135.25
N ARG A 299 60.59 89.64 -134.77
CA ARG A 299 61.68 90.63 -134.71
C ARG A 299 62.35 90.89 -136.06
N SER A 300 62.17 90.03 -137.07
CA SER A 300 62.61 90.30 -138.44
C SER A 300 61.54 91.04 -139.24
N LEU A 301 60.30 90.56 -139.23
CA LEU A 301 59.21 91.09 -140.06
C LEU A 301 58.74 92.49 -139.61
N SER A 302 58.89 92.84 -138.32
CA SER A 302 58.56 94.17 -137.77
C SER A 302 59.46 95.30 -138.31
N LYS A 303 60.43 95.02 -139.19
CA LYS A 303 61.36 96.03 -139.75
C LYS A 303 61.00 96.50 -141.16
N GLU A 304 60.11 95.80 -141.86
CA GLU A 304 59.77 96.08 -143.28
C GLU A 304 58.30 96.44 -143.53
N PHE A 305 57.42 96.29 -142.53
CA PHE A 305 56.10 96.94 -142.51
C PHE A 305 56.16 98.19 -141.61
N GLN A 306 56.77 99.29 -142.08
CA GLN A 306 56.13 100.29 -142.96
C GLN A 306 54.86 100.84 -142.29
N GLY A 307 54.80 102.13 -141.94
CA GLY A 307 54.68 103.19 -142.96
C GLY A 307 53.29 103.26 -143.63
N LEU A 308 52.38 102.32 -143.29
CA LEU A 308 51.03 102.20 -143.83
C LEU A 308 49.95 102.28 -142.75
N ARG A 309 49.89 103.46 -142.10
CA ARG A 309 48.66 104.16 -141.64
C ARG A 309 47.78 103.44 -140.60
N THR A 310 47.56 103.98 -139.40
CA THR A 310 46.77 105.21 -139.13
C THR A 310 45.47 105.38 -139.93
N SER A 311 44.65 104.33 -140.10
CA SER A 311 43.23 104.52 -140.51
C SER A 311 42.25 103.36 -140.23
N LEU A 312 42.14 102.84 -138.99
CA LEU A 312 41.01 101.95 -138.65
C LEU A 312 40.55 102.01 -137.17
N ALA A 313 40.45 103.21 -136.61
CA ALA A 313 39.69 103.41 -135.37
C ALA A 313 38.19 103.59 -135.71
N GLN A 314 37.43 102.48 -135.80
CA GLN A 314 35.96 102.40 -135.64
C GLN A 314 35.41 101.00 -136.00
N ARG A 315 34.87 100.26 -135.01
CA ARG A 315 33.42 99.95 -134.86
C ARG A 315 33.16 98.78 -133.90
N ASP A 316 32.75 99.09 -132.67
CA ASP A 316 31.90 98.19 -131.88
C ASP A 316 30.45 98.29 -132.35
N THR A 317 29.76 97.19 -132.69
CA THR A 317 28.27 97.15 -132.69
C THR A 317 27.68 95.71 -132.69
N SER A 318 27.69 95.00 -131.55
CA SER A 318 26.93 93.72 -131.43
C SER A 318 26.59 93.22 -129.99
N VAL A 319 27.34 93.63 -128.96
CA VAL A 319 27.35 92.96 -127.64
C VAL A 319 26.03 93.02 -126.82
N LEU A 320 25.13 93.97 -127.10
CA LEU A 320 23.95 94.25 -126.26
C LEU A 320 22.84 93.17 -126.27
N GLN A 321 22.89 92.17 -127.15
CA GLN A 321 21.82 91.14 -127.22
C GLN A 321 21.92 90.04 -126.14
N LEU A 322 23.01 89.97 -125.37
CA LEU A 322 23.25 88.89 -124.39
C LEU A 322 22.70 89.14 -122.97
N GLN A 323 22.11 90.31 -122.68
CA GLN A 323 21.64 90.63 -121.32
C GLN A 323 20.20 90.16 -120.99
N SER A 324 19.35 89.90 -122.00
CA SER A 324 17.93 89.55 -121.79
C SER A 324 17.69 88.09 -121.38
N THR A 325 18.62 87.19 -121.67
CA THR A 325 18.52 85.76 -121.35
C THR A 325 18.86 85.48 -119.88
N ILE A 326 19.78 86.25 -119.30
CA ILE A 326 20.30 86.06 -117.93
C ILE A 326 19.18 86.25 -116.89
N THR A 327 18.38 87.31 -117.01
CA THR A 327 17.29 87.64 -116.07
C THR A 327 16.19 86.58 -116.00
N THR A 328 15.95 85.86 -117.10
CA THR A 328 14.90 84.83 -117.19
C THR A 328 15.27 83.55 -116.43
N LEU A 329 16.57 83.24 -116.28
CA LEU A 329 17.05 82.08 -115.50
C LEU A 329 17.00 82.36 -113.99
N THR A 330 17.36 83.57 -113.55
CA THR A 330 17.36 83.97 -112.12
C THR A 330 15.98 83.84 -111.46
N GLN A 331 14.90 84.11 -112.20
CA GLN A 331 13.52 83.97 -111.69
C GLN A 331 13.10 82.50 -111.50
N LYS A 332 13.62 81.57 -112.30
CA LYS A 332 13.31 80.13 -112.15
C LYS A 332 14.06 79.52 -110.96
N LEU A 333 15.31 79.93 -110.73
CA LEU A 333 16.11 79.49 -109.58
C LEU A 333 15.46 79.90 -108.24
N THR A 334 14.98 81.15 -108.14
CA THR A 334 14.32 81.67 -106.91
C THR A 334 12.92 81.09 -106.67
N ALA A 335 12.27 80.51 -107.67
CA ALA A 335 11.05 79.73 -107.51
C ALA A 335 11.32 78.30 -107.02
N ALA A 336 12.41 77.66 -107.48
CA ALA A 336 12.81 76.33 -107.03
C ALA A 336 13.14 76.30 -105.53
N HIS A 337 13.99 77.22 -105.06
CA HIS A 337 14.37 77.29 -103.64
C HIS A 337 13.20 77.59 -102.68
N ARG A 338 12.11 78.22 -103.15
CA ARG A 338 10.88 78.35 -102.33
C ARG A 338 10.21 77.01 -102.08
N LYS A 339 10.04 76.20 -103.13
CA LYS A 339 9.47 74.84 -102.99
C LYS A 339 10.38 73.91 -102.20
N GLU A 340 11.69 74.06 -102.34
CA GLU A 340 12.68 73.34 -101.53
C GLU A 340 12.50 73.64 -100.02
N ALA A 341 12.30 74.92 -99.66
CA ALA A 341 12.01 75.32 -98.27
C ALA A 341 10.63 74.83 -97.78
N GLU A 342 9.60 74.82 -98.62
CA GLU A 342 8.26 74.26 -98.31
C GLU A 342 8.33 72.74 -98.08
N HIS A 343 9.11 72.01 -98.88
CA HIS A 343 9.40 70.59 -98.66
C HIS A 343 10.24 70.35 -97.40
N GLU A 344 11.21 71.20 -97.11
CA GLU A 344 12.00 71.09 -95.87
C GLU A 344 11.14 71.35 -94.62
N ALA A 345 10.17 72.28 -94.69
CA ALA A 345 9.21 72.57 -93.62
C ALA A 345 8.26 71.38 -93.37
N THR A 346 7.61 70.86 -94.42
CA THR A 346 6.74 69.67 -94.29
C THR A 346 7.51 68.42 -93.82
N LEU A 347 8.78 68.27 -94.18
CA LEU A 347 9.66 67.23 -93.62
C LEU A 347 10.02 67.46 -92.14
N LYS A 348 10.02 68.71 -91.63
CA LYS A 348 10.19 69.02 -90.20
C LYS A 348 8.90 68.71 -89.43
N GLU A 349 7.74 69.01 -90.00
CA GLU A 349 6.43 68.67 -89.43
C GLU A 349 6.20 67.15 -89.37
N MET A 350 6.51 66.40 -90.44
CA MET A 350 6.45 64.93 -90.41
C MET A 350 7.37 64.31 -89.36
N ARG A 351 8.57 64.90 -89.13
CA ARG A 351 9.46 64.47 -88.05
C ARG A 351 8.89 64.74 -86.66
N SER A 352 8.36 65.94 -86.39
CA SER A 352 7.78 66.24 -85.07
C SER A 352 6.47 65.48 -84.80
N LEU A 353 5.70 65.15 -85.85
CA LEU A 353 4.56 64.23 -85.75
C LEU A 353 5.00 62.80 -85.45
N GLN A 354 6.07 62.30 -86.10
CA GLN A 354 6.63 60.97 -85.80
C GLN A 354 7.24 60.91 -84.39
N GLU A 355 7.96 61.95 -83.94
CA GLU A 355 8.50 62.03 -82.58
C GLU A 355 7.38 62.01 -81.53
N ARG A 356 6.28 62.73 -81.78
CA ARG A 356 5.04 62.70 -80.97
C ARG A 356 4.35 61.35 -80.97
N LEU A 357 4.31 60.65 -82.10
CA LEU A 357 3.78 59.29 -82.17
C LEU A 357 4.66 58.35 -81.33
N ASN A 358 5.98 58.39 -81.54
CA ASN A 358 6.95 57.58 -80.79
C ASN A 358 6.91 57.87 -79.28
N THR A 359 6.64 59.11 -78.82
CA THR A 359 6.46 59.39 -77.38
C THR A 359 5.11 58.90 -76.87
N SER A 360 4.03 58.98 -77.66
CA SER A 360 2.73 58.38 -77.33
C SER A 360 2.78 56.85 -77.26
N GLU A 361 3.53 56.20 -78.15
CA GLU A 361 3.75 54.76 -78.16
C GLU A 361 4.52 54.32 -76.93
N ARG A 362 5.68 54.93 -76.64
CA ARG A 362 6.45 54.65 -75.41
C ARG A 362 5.64 54.91 -74.13
N ALA A 363 4.76 55.91 -74.11
CA ALA A 363 3.86 56.15 -72.98
C ALA A 363 2.79 55.05 -72.85
N SER A 364 2.26 54.54 -73.97
CA SER A 364 1.34 53.40 -73.98
C SER A 364 2.04 52.09 -73.59
N GLU A 365 3.31 51.90 -73.96
CA GLU A 365 4.13 50.77 -73.54
C GLU A 365 4.48 50.84 -72.05
N GLY A 366 4.80 52.02 -71.53
CA GLY A 366 4.95 52.28 -70.10
C GLY A 366 3.70 51.89 -69.32
N LEU A 367 2.53 52.45 -69.69
CA LEU A 367 1.24 52.10 -69.05
C LEU A 367 0.90 50.60 -69.15
N LYS A 368 1.29 49.93 -70.25
CA LYS A 368 1.13 48.47 -70.39
C LYS A 368 2.08 47.70 -69.48
N SER A 369 3.31 48.16 -69.30
CA SER A 369 4.29 47.61 -68.35
C SER A 369 3.79 47.77 -66.91
N ASP A 370 3.35 48.98 -66.54
CA ASP A 370 2.79 49.29 -65.23
C ASP A 370 1.56 48.42 -64.94
N LEU A 371 0.64 48.29 -65.89
CA LEU A 371 -0.56 47.45 -65.73
C LEU A 371 -0.22 45.95 -65.64
N SER A 372 0.85 45.50 -66.30
CA SER A 372 1.37 44.13 -66.16
C SER A 372 2.01 43.90 -64.79
N SER A 373 2.76 44.89 -64.28
CA SER A 373 3.35 44.88 -62.94
C SER A 373 2.27 44.84 -61.85
N MET A 374 1.23 45.68 -61.98
CA MET A 374 0.08 45.69 -61.06
C MET A 374 -0.70 44.36 -61.06
N VAL A 375 -0.80 43.67 -62.21
CA VAL A 375 -1.38 42.32 -62.27
C VAL A 375 -0.49 41.28 -61.59
N ALA A 376 0.83 41.32 -61.81
CA ALA A 376 1.77 40.45 -61.12
C ALA A 376 1.75 40.64 -59.59
N GLN A 377 1.68 41.90 -59.12
CA GLN A 377 1.55 42.23 -57.70
C GLN A 377 0.22 41.75 -57.11
N ARG A 378 -0.89 41.87 -57.86
CA ARG A 378 -2.19 41.30 -57.47
C ARG A 378 -2.11 39.79 -57.33
N ASP A 379 -1.49 39.10 -58.28
CA ASP A 379 -1.45 37.64 -58.30
C ASP A 379 -0.52 37.08 -57.22
N HIS A 380 0.59 37.79 -56.94
CA HIS A 380 1.44 37.55 -55.78
C HIS A 380 0.67 37.72 -54.47
N THR A 381 0.04 38.88 -54.22
CA THR A 381 -0.73 39.13 -52.99
C THR A 381 -1.95 38.21 -52.84
N GLN A 382 -2.55 37.75 -53.93
CA GLN A 382 -3.58 36.71 -53.90
C GLN A 382 -3.01 35.33 -53.51
N SER A 383 -1.79 34.99 -53.93
CA SER A 383 -1.09 33.76 -53.52
C SER A 383 -0.70 33.79 -52.04
N GLU A 384 -0.19 34.93 -51.54
CA GLU A 384 0.10 35.16 -50.12
C GLU A 384 -1.16 35.03 -49.27
N LEU A 385 -2.28 35.65 -49.71
CA LEU A 385 -3.57 35.54 -49.04
C LEU A 385 -4.11 34.10 -49.02
N HIS A 386 -3.84 33.31 -50.06
CA HIS A 386 -4.19 31.88 -50.06
C HIS A 386 -3.32 31.08 -49.09
N GLN A 387 -2.01 31.33 -49.06
CA GLN A 387 -1.07 30.70 -48.13
C GLN A 387 -1.40 31.04 -46.67
N ALA A 388 -1.68 32.31 -46.36
CA ALA A 388 -2.09 32.77 -45.04
C ALA A 388 -3.42 32.12 -44.59
N ARG A 389 -4.38 31.94 -45.51
CA ARG A 389 -5.63 31.20 -45.24
C ARG A 389 -5.37 29.72 -44.95
N LEU A 390 -4.43 29.09 -45.66
CA LEU A 390 -4.05 27.69 -45.45
C LEU A 390 -3.36 27.50 -44.08
N GLN A 391 -2.43 28.40 -43.73
CA GLN A 391 -1.77 28.44 -42.43
C GLN A 391 -2.77 28.69 -41.29
N ALA A 392 -3.72 29.63 -41.47
CA ALA A 392 -4.77 29.89 -40.48
C ALA A 392 -5.68 28.66 -40.28
N ALA A 393 -6.02 27.93 -41.35
CA ALA A 393 -6.79 26.69 -41.25
C ALA A 393 -5.99 25.58 -40.52
N GLN A 394 -4.69 25.44 -40.80
CA GLN A 394 -3.80 24.49 -40.12
C GLN A 394 -3.66 24.81 -38.62
N LEU A 395 -3.46 26.08 -38.25
CA LEU A 395 -3.42 26.52 -36.86
C LEU A 395 -4.78 26.31 -36.16
N THR A 396 -5.89 26.50 -36.87
CA THR A 396 -7.24 26.23 -36.34
C THR A 396 -7.45 24.75 -36.05
N LEU A 397 -6.93 23.85 -36.91
CA LEU A 397 -6.96 22.41 -36.69
C LEU A 397 -6.11 22.01 -35.47
N GLN A 398 -4.86 22.50 -35.39
CA GLN A 398 -3.98 22.26 -34.24
C GLN A 398 -4.59 22.76 -32.91
N LEU A 399 -5.27 23.92 -32.93
CA LEU A 399 -6.01 24.44 -31.78
C LEU A 399 -7.21 23.55 -31.42
N ALA A 400 -7.93 23.03 -32.41
CA ALA A 400 -9.03 22.08 -32.19
C ALA A 400 -8.51 20.80 -31.53
N ASP A 401 -7.45 20.19 -32.06
CA ASP A 401 -6.81 18.97 -31.54
C ASP A 401 -6.29 19.16 -30.11
N ALA A 402 -5.57 20.26 -29.85
CA ALA A 402 -5.12 20.60 -28.50
C ALA A 402 -6.31 20.79 -27.54
N SER A 403 -7.41 21.40 -28.01
CA SER A 403 -8.63 21.56 -27.21
C SER A 403 -9.37 20.24 -26.97
N LEU A 404 -9.25 19.26 -27.88
CA LEU A 404 -9.79 17.91 -27.73
C LEU A 404 -8.97 17.12 -26.70
N ALA A 405 -7.65 17.10 -26.85
CA ALA A 405 -6.74 16.47 -25.88
C ALA A 405 -6.93 17.02 -24.45
N LEU A 406 -7.14 18.33 -24.30
CA LEU A 406 -7.48 18.97 -23.02
C LEU A 406 -8.86 18.58 -22.47
N ARG A 407 -9.85 18.28 -23.32
CA ARG A 407 -11.15 17.75 -22.87
C ARG A 407 -11.04 16.29 -22.45
N GLU A 408 -10.33 15.47 -23.23
CA GLU A 408 -10.08 14.07 -22.91
C GLU A 408 -9.28 13.90 -21.62
N GLY A 409 -8.21 14.68 -21.43
CA GLY A 409 -7.43 14.66 -20.19
C GLY A 409 -8.28 15.00 -18.96
N ARG A 410 -9.19 15.98 -19.06
CA ARG A 410 -10.16 16.29 -17.99
C ARG A 410 -11.18 15.18 -17.78
N ALA A 411 -11.63 14.49 -18.82
CA ALA A 411 -12.57 13.37 -18.71
C ALA A 411 -11.91 12.15 -18.04
N ARG A 412 -10.69 11.78 -18.46
CA ARG A 412 -9.89 10.71 -17.85
C ARG A 412 -9.63 10.99 -16.36
N TRP A 413 -9.18 12.20 -16.02
CA TRP A 413 -8.99 12.62 -14.62
C TRP A 413 -10.30 12.59 -13.80
N ALA A 414 -11.43 12.98 -14.39
CA ALA A 414 -12.73 12.89 -13.70
C ALA A 414 -13.14 11.45 -13.41
N GLN A 415 -12.87 10.53 -14.34
CA GLN A 415 -13.10 9.08 -14.19
C GLN A 415 -12.15 8.45 -13.16
N GLU A 416 -10.86 8.76 -13.21
CA GLU A 416 -9.86 8.32 -12.23
C GLU A 416 -10.23 8.77 -10.82
N ARG A 417 -10.62 10.04 -10.65
CA ARG A 417 -11.10 10.59 -9.37
C ARG A 417 -12.35 9.88 -8.86
N GLN A 418 -13.30 9.55 -9.73
CA GLN A 418 -14.48 8.75 -9.34
C GLN A 418 -14.09 7.32 -8.94
N GLY A 419 -13.14 6.69 -9.65
CA GLY A 419 -12.59 5.39 -9.29
C GLY A 419 -11.94 5.40 -7.91
N LEU A 420 -11.08 6.39 -7.65
CA LEU A 420 -10.42 6.59 -6.36
C LEU A 420 -11.41 6.84 -5.22
N GLN A 421 -12.46 7.64 -5.47
CA GLN A 421 -13.54 7.86 -4.50
C GLN A 421 -14.28 6.55 -4.20
N LEU A 422 -14.69 5.78 -5.21
CA LEU A 422 -15.37 4.50 -5.04
C LEU A 422 -14.49 3.44 -4.34
N THR A 423 -13.15 3.50 -4.46
CA THR A 423 -12.25 2.66 -3.65
C THR A 423 -12.19 3.14 -2.20
N ALA A 424 -12.07 4.45 -1.96
CA ALA A 424 -12.04 5.02 -0.61
C ALA A 424 -13.35 4.75 0.16
N GLU A 425 -14.50 4.82 -0.50
CA GLU A 425 -15.81 4.49 0.07
C GLU A 425 -15.90 2.99 0.45
N LYS A 426 -15.38 2.09 -0.39
CA LYS A 426 -15.30 0.65 -0.09
C LYS A 426 -14.36 0.35 1.06
N ASP A 427 -13.20 1.01 1.13
CA ASP A 427 -12.23 0.82 2.21
C ASP A 427 -12.71 1.45 3.52
N HIS A 428 -13.45 2.57 3.47
CA HIS A 428 -14.14 3.10 4.64
C HIS A 428 -15.22 2.14 5.16
N ALA A 429 -16.03 1.55 4.27
CA ALA A 429 -17.03 0.53 4.65
C ALA A 429 -16.39 -0.77 5.18
N ARG A 430 -15.19 -1.14 4.72
CA ARG A 430 -14.40 -2.25 5.30
C ARG A 430 -13.90 -1.91 6.70
N LEU A 431 -13.37 -0.70 6.91
CA LEU A 431 -12.93 -0.24 8.22
C LEU A 431 -14.08 -0.18 9.21
N GLN A 432 -15.25 0.35 8.82
CA GLN A 432 -16.46 0.37 9.67
C GLN A 432 -16.86 -1.04 10.15
N LYS A 433 -16.78 -2.06 9.28
CA LYS A 433 -17.05 -3.45 9.68
C LYS A 433 -16.04 -3.97 10.68
N LEU A 434 -14.74 -3.77 10.42
CA LEU A 434 -13.67 -4.17 11.35
C LEU A 434 -13.77 -3.44 12.69
N THR A 435 -14.24 -2.19 12.73
CA THR A 435 -14.53 -1.45 13.96
C THR A 435 -15.70 -2.08 14.72
N ALA A 436 -16.83 -2.38 14.07
CA ALA A 436 -17.96 -3.05 14.72
C ALA A 436 -17.62 -4.48 15.20
N GLU A 437 -16.86 -5.24 14.42
CA GLU A 437 -16.32 -6.55 14.81
C GLU A 437 -15.42 -6.41 16.05
N MET A 438 -14.55 -5.40 16.11
CA MET A 438 -13.72 -5.11 17.29
C MET A 438 -14.56 -4.70 18.50
N GLU A 439 -15.57 -3.84 18.33
CA GLU A 439 -16.48 -3.40 19.40
C GLU A 439 -17.22 -4.59 20.02
N THR A 440 -17.80 -5.49 19.22
CA THR A 440 -18.49 -6.70 19.75
C THR A 440 -17.55 -7.68 20.47
N ILE A 441 -16.28 -7.75 20.05
CA ILE A 441 -15.25 -8.53 20.76
C ILE A 441 -14.84 -7.85 22.07
N GLU A 442 -14.78 -6.52 22.13
CA GLU A 442 -14.51 -5.77 23.36
C GLU A 442 -15.69 -5.81 24.34
N GLU A 443 -16.94 -5.86 23.87
CA GLU A 443 -18.15 -6.06 24.68
C GLU A 443 -18.17 -7.46 25.31
N SER A 444 -18.07 -8.52 24.50
CA SER A 444 -18.04 -9.90 25.02
C SER A 444 -16.86 -10.16 25.98
N LEU A 445 -15.70 -9.53 25.73
CA LEU A 445 -14.56 -9.57 26.65
C LEU A 445 -14.82 -8.81 27.98
N GLN A 446 -15.72 -7.83 28.00
CA GLN A 446 -16.18 -7.18 29.24
C GLN A 446 -17.20 -8.03 29.99
N GLU A 447 -18.10 -8.73 29.29
CA GLU A 447 -19.05 -9.68 29.88
C GLU A 447 -18.32 -10.85 30.55
N GLU A 448 -17.38 -11.49 29.85
CA GLU A 448 -16.53 -12.56 30.41
C GLU A 448 -15.74 -12.10 31.64
N ARG A 449 -15.24 -10.86 31.66
CA ARG A 449 -14.58 -10.28 32.85
C ARG A 449 -15.56 -10.08 34.01
N MET A 450 -16.81 -9.69 33.72
CA MET A 450 -17.85 -9.47 34.72
C MET A 450 -18.27 -10.80 35.36
N GLU A 451 -18.54 -11.81 34.54
CA GLU A 451 -18.88 -13.16 34.99
C GLU A 451 -17.73 -13.81 35.77
N ARG A 452 -16.48 -13.63 35.32
CA ARG A 452 -15.30 -14.07 36.08
C ARG A 452 -15.23 -13.46 37.49
N VAL A 453 -15.47 -12.16 37.62
CA VAL A 453 -15.48 -11.46 38.93
C VAL A 453 -16.66 -11.93 39.79
N LYS A 454 -17.83 -12.12 39.20
CA LYS A 454 -19.04 -12.65 39.85
C LYS A 454 -18.80 -14.05 40.42
N LEU A 455 -18.29 -14.99 39.62
CA LEU A 455 -17.89 -16.33 40.05
C LEU A 455 -16.81 -16.30 41.15
N GLU A 456 -15.82 -15.41 41.05
CA GLU A 456 -14.78 -15.23 42.07
C GLU A 456 -15.36 -14.74 43.42
N VAL A 457 -16.43 -13.94 43.40
CA VAL A 457 -17.20 -13.55 44.60
C VAL A 457 -18.11 -14.68 45.10
N GLU A 458 -18.80 -15.44 44.24
CA GLU A 458 -19.57 -16.63 44.65
C GLU A 458 -18.69 -17.66 45.36
N ILE A 459 -17.53 -17.99 44.78
CA ILE A 459 -16.51 -18.86 45.39
C ILE A 459 -16.02 -18.30 46.74
N GLY A 460 -15.93 -16.98 46.87
CA GLY A 460 -15.65 -16.30 48.14
C GLY A 460 -16.74 -16.55 49.19
N ARG A 461 -18.02 -16.35 48.82
CA ARG A 461 -19.16 -16.59 49.73
C ARG A 461 -19.25 -18.05 50.16
N GLU A 462 -19.03 -18.99 49.25
CA GLU A 462 -19.07 -20.43 49.56
C GLU A 462 -17.95 -20.83 50.53
N LYS A 463 -16.72 -20.35 50.33
CA LYS A 463 -15.61 -20.54 51.28
C LYS A 463 -15.91 -19.97 52.67
N ASP A 464 -16.61 -18.84 52.73
CA ASP A 464 -17.05 -18.22 53.98
C ASP A 464 -18.15 -19.04 54.67
N CYS A 465 -19.14 -19.55 53.93
CA CYS A 465 -20.20 -20.42 54.45
C CYS A 465 -19.62 -21.74 54.99
N ASN A 466 -18.74 -22.39 54.22
CA ASN A 466 -18.04 -23.61 54.64
C ASN A 466 -17.18 -23.36 55.90
N ARG A 467 -16.53 -22.19 56.02
CA ARG A 467 -15.80 -21.81 57.23
C ARG A 467 -16.71 -21.66 58.46
N VAL A 468 -17.93 -21.13 58.29
CA VAL A 468 -18.93 -21.02 59.38
C VAL A 468 -19.41 -22.41 59.81
N GLN A 469 -19.84 -23.27 58.88
CA GLN A 469 -20.27 -24.64 59.17
C GLN A 469 -19.19 -25.47 59.88
N LEU A 470 -17.92 -25.33 59.47
CA LEU A 470 -16.77 -25.97 60.14
C LEU A 470 -16.47 -25.39 61.54
N CYS A 471 -16.96 -24.18 61.86
CA CYS A 471 -16.88 -23.64 63.21
C CYS A 471 -18.08 -24.08 64.08
N GLU A 472 -19.26 -24.22 63.49
CA GLU A 472 -20.49 -24.68 64.16
C GLU A 472 -20.43 -26.16 64.53
N THR A 473 -20.09 -27.03 63.58
CA THR A 473 -19.86 -28.47 63.83
C THR A 473 -18.75 -28.70 64.87
N ARG A 474 -17.70 -27.88 64.87
CA ARG A 474 -16.63 -27.93 65.90
C ARG A 474 -17.13 -27.48 67.28
N ARG A 475 -18.02 -26.50 67.35
CA ARG A 475 -18.69 -26.05 68.58
C ARG A 475 -19.59 -27.17 69.13
N GLU A 476 -20.41 -27.77 68.28
CA GLU A 476 -21.32 -28.88 68.62
C GLU A 476 -20.56 -30.11 69.10
N LEU A 477 -19.46 -30.49 68.42
CA LEU A 477 -18.56 -31.55 68.86
C LEU A 477 -17.97 -31.25 70.25
N GLN A 478 -17.66 -29.97 70.55
CA GLN A 478 -17.15 -29.57 71.86
C GLN A 478 -18.25 -29.61 72.95
N GLU A 479 -19.48 -29.23 72.63
CA GLU A 479 -20.65 -29.29 73.53
C GLU A 479 -21.09 -30.74 73.81
N LEU A 480 -21.12 -31.61 72.80
CA LEU A 480 -21.32 -33.05 72.99
C LEU A 480 -20.20 -33.64 73.86
N LYS A 481 -18.95 -33.23 73.64
CA LYS A 481 -17.79 -33.66 74.44
C LYS A 481 -17.77 -33.09 75.87
N THR A 482 -18.56 -32.06 76.20
CA THR A 482 -18.80 -31.66 77.60
C THR A 482 -19.99 -32.41 78.18
N SER A 483 -21.10 -32.58 77.45
CA SER A 483 -22.27 -33.35 77.88
C SER A 483 -21.93 -34.81 78.23
N VAL A 484 -21.13 -35.49 77.41
CA VAL A 484 -20.62 -36.86 77.70
C VAL A 484 -19.76 -36.89 78.97
N ARG A 485 -19.06 -35.81 79.30
CA ARG A 485 -18.27 -35.71 80.56
C ARG A 485 -19.13 -35.38 81.78
N VAL A 486 -20.26 -34.72 81.62
CA VAL A 486 -21.25 -34.49 82.69
C VAL A 486 -22.00 -35.78 83.00
N THR A 487 -22.61 -36.40 81.99
CA THR A 487 -23.38 -37.65 82.14
C THR A 487 -22.54 -38.83 82.67
N GLN A 488 -21.25 -38.90 82.32
CA GLN A 488 -20.31 -39.87 82.92
C GLN A 488 -20.08 -39.61 84.42
N LYS A 489 -19.96 -38.35 84.85
CA LYS A 489 -19.85 -37.99 86.28
C LYS A 489 -21.14 -38.25 87.06
N GLU A 490 -22.30 -37.91 86.48
CA GLU A 490 -23.61 -38.21 87.06
C GLU A 490 -23.78 -39.71 87.27
N LYS A 491 -23.34 -40.53 86.30
CA LYS A 491 -23.31 -41.99 86.44
C LYS A 491 -22.34 -42.46 87.53
N GLU A 492 -21.17 -41.86 87.65
CA GLU A 492 -20.20 -42.17 88.72
C GLU A 492 -20.78 -41.83 90.11
N GLN A 493 -21.47 -40.70 90.24
CA GLN A 493 -22.20 -40.31 91.45
C GLN A 493 -23.34 -41.29 91.79
N LEU A 494 -24.21 -41.61 90.83
CA LEU A 494 -25.30 -42.58 91.03
C LEU A 494 -24.79 -43.99 91.40
N LEU A 495 -23.59 -44.37 90.96
CA LEU A 495 -22.93 -45.61 91.38
C LEU A 495 -22.41 -45.53 92.82
N ALA A 496 -21.91 -44.38 93.27
CA ALA A 496 -21.52 -44.15 94.67
C ALA A 496 -22.76 -44.13 95.59
N GLU A 497 -23.80 -43.37 95.25
CA GLU A 497 -25.07 -43.33 95.99
C GLU A 497 -25.70 -44.73 96.09
N LYS A 498 -25.64 -45.53 95.02
CA LYS A 498 -26.04 -46.95 95.06
C LYS A 498 -25.21 -47.78 96.05
N GLN A 499 -23.89 -47.57 96.11
CA GLN A 499 -23.02 -48.29 97.05
C GLN A 499 -23.33 -47.89 98.51
N GLU A 500 -23.58 -46.61 98.77
CA GLU A 500 -24.01 -46.10 100.08
C GLU A 500 -25.37 -46.68 100.50
N LEU A 501 -26.35 -46.70 99.58
CA LEU A 501 -27.65 -47.34 99.80
C LEU A 501 -27.54 -48.84 100.07
N MET A 502 -26.72 -49.57 99.31
CA MET A 502 -26.44 -50.99 99.57
C MET A 502 -25.81 -51.21 100.96
N HIS A 503 -24.85 -50.37 101.34
CA HIS A 503 -24.22 -50.43 102.67
C HIS A 503 -25.22 -50.12 103.80
N TYR A 504 -26.12 -49.15 103.59
CA TYR A 504 -27.20 -48.82 104.52
C TYR A 504 -28.22 -49.96 104.65
N ILE A 505 -28.60 -50.63 103.55
CA ILE A 505 -29.47 -51.81 103.55
C ILE A 505 -28.82 -52.94 104.38
N CYS A 506 -27.55 -53.28 104.13
CA CYS A 506 -26.83 -54.28 104.92
C CYS A 506 -26.79 -53.94 106.43
N GLN A 507 -26.67 -52.65 106.78
CA GLN A 507 -26.74 -52.21 108.18
C GLN A 507 -28.15 -52.29 108.78
N LEU A 508 -29.21 -52.10 107.99
CA LEU A 508 -30.58 -52.33 108.44
C LEU A 508 -30.84 -53.83 108.64
N GLU A 509 -30.43 -54.67 107.71
CA GLU A 509 -30.53 -56.14 107.81
C GLU A 509 -29.82 -56.69 109.05
N GLN A 510 -28.63 -56.17 109.37
CA GLN A 510 -27.93 -56.48 110.64
C GLN A 510 -28.71 -56.04 111.89
N LYS A 511 -29.49 -54.95 111.81
CA LYS A 511 -30.29 -54.42 112.94
C LYS A 511 -31.65 -55.10 113.08
N THR A 512 -32.20 -55.69 112.01
CA THR A 512 -33.54 -56.32 112.01
C THR A 512 -33.56 -57.82 112.33
N GLY A 513 -32.40 -58.46 112.51
CA GLY A 513 -32.29 -59.70 113.29
C GLY A 513 -33.17 -60.88 112.86
N THR A 514 -32.96 -61.40 111.65
CA THR A 514 -33.52 -62.65 111.09
C THR A 514 -35.06 -62.80 111.03
N VAL A 515 -35.62 -62.81 109.81
CA VAL A 515 -36.73 -63.71 109.42
C VAL A 515 -36.89 -63.74 107.88
N SER A 516 -37.53 -64.79 107.36
CA SER A 516 -37.96 -64.98 105.96
C SER A 516 -36.89 -65.13 104.87
N SER A 517 -36.52 -66.39 104.61
CA SER A 517 -36.27 -66.81 103.23
C SER A 517 -37.57 -66.69 102.43
N ALA A 518 -37.56 -65.91 101.35
CA ALA A 518 -38.68 -65.79 100.41
C ALA A 518 -38.17 -65.91 98.98
N LYS A 519 -38.58 -66.97 98.27
CA LYS A 519 -38.34 -67.11 96.82
C LYS A 519 -39.23 -66.12 96.07
N TRP A 520 -38.68 -64.99 95.65
CA TRP A 520 -39.36 -64.11 94.69
C TRP A 520 -39.14 -64.66 93.28
N SER A 521 -40.17 -65.30 92.73
CA SER A 521 -40.20 -65.83 91.37
C SER A 521 -40.26 -64.70 90.35
N ALA A 522 -39.17 -64.48 89.61
CA ALA A 522 -39.17 -63.58 88.46
C ALA A 522 -39.89 -64.25 87.27
N ALA A 523 -41.13 -63.83 87.00
CA ALA A 523 -41.88 -64.14 85.80
C ALA A 523 -42.21 -62.81 85.07
N PRO A 524 -42.32 -62.80 83.72
CA PRO A 524 -42.25 -61.56 82.95
C PRO A 524 -43.53 -60.73 83.00
N VAL A 525 -43.36 -59.41 82.90
CA VAL A 525 -44.45 -58.44 82.67
C VAL A 525 -44.18 -57.71 81.35
N LEU A 526 -45.22 -57.62 80.51
CA LEU A 526 -45.20 -56.98 79.19
C LEU A 526 -46.13 -55.75 79.20
N PHE A 527 -45.57 -54.57 78.89
CA PHE A 527 -46.30 -53.37 78.41
C PHE A 527 -47.33 -52.75 79.40
N PRO A 528 -47.88 -51.52 79.19
CA PRO A 528 -47.92 -50.71 77.95
C PRO A 528 -47.62 -49.19 78.10
N GLY A 529 -47.78 -48.45 76.99
CA GLY A 529 -48.38 -47.11 77.02
C GLY A 529 -47.45 -45.89 76.85
N ARG A 530 -47.49 -45.25 75.67
CA ARG A 530 -47.15 -43.83 75.46
C ARG A 530 -48.33 -42.94 75.91
N PRO A 531 -48.14 -41.65 76.21
CA PRO A 531 -48.56 -40.65 75.21
C PRO A 531 -47.66 -39.39 75.12
N ALA A 532 -47.70 -38.72 73.95
CA ALA A 532 -47.47 -37.29 73.62
C ALA A 532 -46.29 -36.48 74.26
N SER A 533 -45.72 -35.45 73.63
CA SER A 533 -46.22 -34.58 72.54
C SER A 533 -45.09 -33.88 71.74
N ALA A 534 -45.28 -33.73 70.41
CA ALA A 534 -44.65 -32.73 69.50
C ALA A 534 -43.10 -32.80 69.32
N THR A 535 -42.45 -32.48 68.19
CA THR A 535 -42.76 -32.01 66.81
C THR A 535 -41.68 -32.56 65.85
N SER A 536 -41.80 -32.66 64.53
CA SER A 536 -42.94 -32.72 63.57
C SER A 536 -42.34 -33.09 62.19
N ASP A 537 -43.11 -33.78 61.34
CA ASP A 537 -42.80 -34.11 59.91
C ASP A 537 -41.54 -35.00 59.68
N SER A 538 -41.43 -35.86 58.66
CA SER A 538 -42.31 -36.17 57.51
C SER A 538 -42.18 -37.64 57.06
N GLU A 539 -43.28 -38.23 56.59
CA GLU A 539 -43.31 -39.38 55.66
C GLU A 539 -43.35 -38.81 54.20
N ASP A 540 -43.14 -39.51 53.09
CA ASP A 540 -43.19 -40.95 52.82
C ASP A 540 -42.44 -41.38 51.53
N GLU A 541 -42.22 -42.69 51.36
CA GLU A 541 -41.91 -43.51 50.15
C GLU A 541 -40.79 -43.16 49.12
N ASN A 542 -40.43 -44.21 48.37
CA ASN A 542 -39.37 -44.43 47.36
C ASN A 542 -39.97 -45.47 46.35
N PRO A 543 -39.37 -45.95 45.23
CA PRO A 543 -38.27 -45.52 44.35
C PRO A 543 -38.74 -45.36 42.86
N GLU A 544 -37.80 -45.44 41.91
CA GLU A 544 -37.93 -45.77 40.47
C GLU A 544 -38.63 -44.79 39.49
N ALA A 545 -37.91 -44.40 38.43
CA ALA A 545 -38.21 -44.86 37.05
C ALA A 545 -37.20 -44.29 36.01
N LEU A 546 -37.14 -44.91 34.82
CA LEU A 546 -36.30 -44.50 33.69
C LEU A 546 -37.09 -43.67 32.64
N GLN A 547 -36.37 -43.15 31.64
CA GLN A 547 -36.86 -42.52 30.38
C GLN A 547 -37.83 -43.46 29.59
N PRO A 548 -38.57 -43.08 28.49
CA PRO A 548 -38.25 -42.02 27.48
C PRO A 548 -39.44 -41.36 26.67
N LEU A 549 -39.12 -40.65 25.56
CA LEU A 549 -40.00 -40.21 24.42
C LEU A 549 -41.03 -39.06 24.70
N ARG A 550 -41.50 -38.20 23.76
CA ARG A 550 -41.19 -37.83 22.34
C ARG A 550 -41.81 -36.42 22.00
N PRO A 551 -41.47 -35.75 20.88
CA PRO A 551 -42.00 -34.42 20.48
C PRO A 551 -43.22 -34.51 19.52
N PRO A 552 -43.87 -33.37 19.13
CA PRO A 552 -43.57 -32.80 17.79
C PRO A 552 -43.69 -31.26 17.57
N ARG A 553 -42.82 -30.79 16.66
CA ARG A 553 -42.92 -29.79 15.54
C ARG A 553 -44.32 -29.22 15.14
N PRO A 554 -44.42 -28.04 14.44
CA PRO A 554 -43.99 -27.94 13.01
C PRO A 554 -43.60 -26.58 12.35
N LEU A 555 -42.89 -26.68 11.21
CA LEU A 555 -42.69 -25.74 10.06
C LEU A 555 -41.98 -24.39 10.33
N GLY A 556 -41.15 -23.80 9.44
CA GLY A 556 -40.57 -24.13 8.11
C GLY A 556 -39.57 -23.00 7.71
N ASN A 557 -38.66 -23.06 6.73
CA ASN A 557 -38.42 -23.92 5.56
C ASN A 557 -36.93 -23.94 5.12
N TYR A 558 -36.57 -24.92 4.27
CA TYR A 558 -35.47 -25.11 3.29
C TYR A 558 -34.51 -23.92 2.95
N SER A 559 -33.25 -24.12 2.51
CA SER A 559 -32.73 -25.23 1.67
C SER A 559 -31.22 -25.57 1.82
N LEU A 560 -30.82 -26.66 1.13
CA LEU A 560 -29.47 -27.20 0.87
C LEU A 560 -28.56 -26.16 0.14
N CYS A 561 -27.21 -26.14 0.25
CA CYS A 561 -26.13 -27.15 0.17
C CYS A 561 -25.56 -27.37 -1.26
N GLU A 562 -24.30 -27.83 -1.35
CA GLU A 562 -23.50 -28.17 -2.56
C GLU A 562 -23.10 -27.03 -3.54
N GLN A 563 -22.13 -27.17 -4.47
CA GLN A 563 -20.78 -27.80 -4.48
C GLN A 563 -20.01 -27.36 -5.76
N GLY A 564 -18.68 -27.49 -5.81
CA GLY A 564 -17.82 -27.23 -6.99
C GLY A 564 -16.58 -26.40 -6.61
N GLU A 565 -15.34 -26.94 -6.52
CA GLU A 565 -14.45 -27.47 -7.59
C GLU A 565 -13.90 -26.33 -8.49
N LEU A 566 -12.59 -26.03 -8.42
CA LEU A 566 -11.49 -26.57 -9.25
C LEU A 566 -11.66 -26.25 -10.75
N GLU A 567 -10.68 -25.73 -11.50
CA GLU A 567 -9.25 -25.43 -11.20
C GLU A 567 -8.89 -23.97 -11.65
N LEU A 568 -7.73 -23.50 -12.14
CA LEU A 568 -6.49 -24.08 -12.70
C LEU A 568 -5.28 -23.15 -12.39
N LEU A 569 -4.08 -23.57 -12.82
CA LEU A 569 -2.77 -22.88 -12.87
C LEU A 569 -2.79 -21.42 -13.45
N ARG A 570 -1.76 -20.55 -13.32
CA ARG A 570 -0.30 -20.75 -13.13
C ARG A 570 0.44 -19.46 -12.69
N LEU A 571 1.66 -19.57 -12.16
CA LEU A 571 2.58 -18.42 -11.99
C LEU A 571 3.14 -17.90 -13.32
N ALA A 572 3.24 -16.57 -13.46
CA ALA A 572 4.21 -15.87 -14.33
C ALA A 572 4.42 -14.39 -13.91
N THR A 573 5.63 -13.87 -14.07
CA THR A 573 6.08 -12.45 -13.94
C THR A 573 6.55 -11.93 -15.31
N PRO A 574 6.99 -10.65 -15.53
CA PRO A 574 7.03 -9.45 -14.67
C PRO A 574 5.92 -8.44 -15.08
N PRO A 575 6.07 -7.20 -15.65
CA PRO A 575 7.21 -6.33 -16.03
C PRO A 575 7.34 -5.00 -15.21
N PRO A 576 8.43 -4.22 -15.37
CA PRO A 576 8.55 -2.83 -14.87
C PRO A 576 8.04 -1.77 -15.88
N SER A 577 8.00 -0.50 -15.47
CA SER A 577 7.39 0.63 -16.20
C SER A 577 8.37 1.63 -16.84
N PRO A 578 7.93 2.39 -17.87
CA PRO A 578 8.24 3.81 -18.08
C PRO A 578 7.13 4.68 -17.43
N ARG A 579 7.38 5.83 -16.78
CA ARG A 579 7.95 7.11 -17.27
C ARG A 579 7.13 7.74 -18.41
N GLU A 580 6.88 9.04 -18.49
CA GLU A 580 6.92 10.22 -17.59
C GLU A 580 6.68 11.42 -18.54
N ALA A 581 5.73 12.32 -18.26
CA ALA A 581 5.57 13.64 -18.92
C ALA A 581 4.48 14.44 -18.17
N GLU A 582 4.73 14.94 -16.96
CA GLU A 582 5.38 16.24 -16.69
C GLU A 582 4.66 17.47 -17.30
N ARG A 583 3.80 18.07 -16.46
CA ARG A 583 3.77 19.50 -16.09
C ARG A 583 4.04 20.58 -17.15
N SER A 584 3.12 21.55 -17.22
CA SER A 584 3.49 22.94 -16.88
C SER A 584 2.32 23.71 -16.28
N ALA A 585 2.59 24.88 -15.69
CA ALA A 585 1.65 25.67 -14.89
C ALA A 585 1.07 26.89 -15.64
N VAL A 586 -0.03 27.45 -15.12
CA VAL A 586 -0.72 28.63 -15.64
C VAL A 586 -0.57 29.81 -14.67
N VAL A 587 -0.25 30.98 -15.21
CA VAL A 587 -0.32 32.27 -14.49
C VAL A 587 -1.47 33.10 -15.07
N ILE A 588 -2.21 33.79 -14.21
CA ILE A 588 -3.48 34.46 -14.53
C ILE A 588 -3.24 35.97 -14.71
N ASN A 589 -3.92 36.59 -15.67
CA ASN A 589 -4.07 38.05 -15.78
C ASN A 589 -5.56 38.40 -15.96
N GLN A 590 -5.98 39.56 -15.43
CA GLN A 590 -7.35 40.09 -15.52
C GLN A 590 -7.38 41.45 -16.25
N PRO A 591 -8.49 41.84 -16.90
CA PRO A 591 -8.63 43.13 -17.60
C PRO A 591 -9.16 44.26 -16.70
N ALA A 592 -9.08 45.51 -17.19
CA ALA A 592 -9.55 46.73 -16.51
C ALA A 592 -10.60 47.52 -17.36
N PRO A 593 -11.41 48.44 -16.77
CA PRO A 593 -12.61 49.03 -17.41
C PRO A 593 -12.45 50.48 -17.95
N LEU A 594 -13.58 51.14 -18.28
CA LEU A 594 -13.77 52.24 -19.25
C LEU A 594 -13.97 53.67 -18.69
N THR A 595 -14.13 54.66 -19.61
CA THR A 595 -14.65 56.06 -19.49
C THR A 595 -13.64 57.17 -19.07
N SER A 596 -13.73 58.48 -19.44
CA SER A 596 -14.37 59.31 -20.52
C SER A 596 -13.94 60.81 -20.36
N PRO A 597 -14.56 61.89 -20.94
CA PRO A 597 -14.74 62.33 -22.36
C PRO A 597 -14.36 63.84 -22.66
N HIS A 598 -14.62 64.34 -23.89
CA HIS A 598 -14.75 65.78 -24.35
C HIS A 598 -13.48 66.70 -24.46
N GLN A 599 -13.10 67.26 -25.63
CA GLN A 599 -13.57 68.44 -26.45
C GLN A 599 -12.65 69.70 -26.24
N ALA A 600 -12.43 70.66 -27.15
CA ALA A 600 -13.06 71.01 -28.45
C ALA A 600 -12.16 71.83 -29.44
N SER A 601 -12.55 71.84 -30.73
CA SER A 601 -12.49 72.92 -31.76
C SER A 601 -11.21 73.70 -32.16
N ALA A 602 -11.03 73.81 -33.50
CA ALA A 602 -10.35 74.88 -34.27
C ALA A 602 -8.81 75.03 -34.13
N GLU A 603 -8.03 75.62 -35.07
CA GLU A 603 -8.34 76.28 -36.35
C GLU A 603 -7.15 76.21 -37.37
N THR A 604 -7.42 76.46 -38.65
CA THR A 604 -6.53 76.82 -39.79
C THR A 604 -4.98 76.60 -39.79
N ALA A 605 -4.52 75.95 -40.88
CA ALA A 605 -3.26 76.21 -41.63
C ALA A 605 -1.90 75.91 -40.93
N ALA A 606 -0.76 75.76 -41.63
CA ALA A 606 -0.45 75.89 -43.06
C ALA A 606 0.56 74.81 -43.55
N HIS A 607 0.75 74.69 -44.88
CA HIS A 607 1.82 73.90 -45.50
C HIS A 607 3.12 74.71 -45.68
N SER A 608 4.22 73.99 -45.94
CA SER A 608 5.33 74.35 -46.86
C SER A 608 6.45 75.31 -46.41
N SER A 609 7.63 74.73 -46.22
CA SER A 609 8.86 75.03 -46.99
C SER A 609 9.36 73.70 -47.60
N ASP A 610 10.10 73.61 -48.71
CA ASP A 610 10.85 74.57 -49.54
C ASP A 610 10.58 74.28 -51.05
N SER A 611 10.58 75.23 -52.01
CA SER A 611 11.71 75.96 -52.63
C SER A 611 12.62 75.08 -53.53
N VAL A 612 13.00 75.42 -54.78
CA VAL A 612 12.62 76.55 -55.67
C VAL A 612 12.84 76.17 -57.16
N ARG A 613 12.17 76.90 -58.07
CA ARG A 613 12.35 77.03 -59.55
C ARG A 613 13.39 76.16 -60.28
N ARG A 614 12.98 75.64 -61.45
CA ARG A 614 13.76 75.75 -62.70
C ARG A 614 13.09 76.72 -63.67
N THR A 615 13.90 77.37 -64.49
CA THR A 615 13.50 78.29 -65.55
C THR A 615 13.11 77.53 -66.82
N ILE A 616 11.96 77.86 -67.41
CA ILE A 616 11.88 78.54 -68.73
C ILE A 616 10.89 79.69 -68.53
#